data_AF-A0A7X7BF94-F1
#
_entry.id   AF-A0A7X7BF94-F1
#
_cell.length_a   1.000
_cell.length_b   1.000
_cell.length_c   1.000
_cell.angle_alpha   90.00
_cell.angle_beta   90.00
_cell.angle_gamma   90.00
#
_symmetry.space_group_name_H-M   'P 1'
#
loop_
_entity.id
_entity.type
_entity.pdbx_description
1 polymer ?
#
loop_
_entity_poly.entity_id
_entity_poly.type
_entity_poly.pdbx_seq_one_letter_code
_entity_poly.pdbx_strand_id
1 'polypeptide(L)'
;FFDNYEEGFLEYLEVHKAQALKDREDYQILNKKISELKYKYPNVRTFLEEKEPIDLRDDEQYAILNVLDYETELDVIELKESFKLGFKEALIYLNNMGMLKLN
;
A
#
# COMPACT_ATOMS: atom_id res chain seq x y z
N PHE A 1 -15.32 3.98 12.89
CA PHE A 1 -14.87 5.23 12.23
C PHE A 1 -15.88 6.37 12.37
N PHE A 2 -17.13 6.21 11.90
CA PHE A 2 -18.15 7.28 11.84
C PHE A 2 -18.53 7.96 13.17
N ASP A 3 -18.39 7.28 14.31
CA ASP A 3 -18.88 7.82 15.59
C ASP A 3 -17.79 8.38 16.52
N ASN A 4 -16.49 8.17 16.23
CA ASN A 4 -15.42 8.40 17.23
C ASN A 4 -14.11 9.04 16.71
N TYR A 5 -13.95 9.29 15.40
CA TYR A 5 -12.66 9.73 14.86
C TYR A 5 -12.83 10.76 13.72
N GLU A 6 -13.26 11.98 14.05
CA GLU A 6 -13.24 13.11 13.09
C GLU A 6 -11.80 13.50 12.68
N GLU A 7 -10.77 13.18 13.49
CA GLU A 7 -9.39 13.63 13.26
C GLU A 7 -8.40 12.59 12.71
N GLY A 8 -8.83 11.39 12.29
CA GLY A 8 -7.82 10.37 11.92
C GLY A 8 -8.23 9.29 10.93
N PHE A 9 -9.12 9.53 9.96
CA PHE A 9 -9.45 8.51 8.94
C PHE A 9 -8.21 7.86 8.32
N LEU A 10 -7.27 8.70 7.89
CA LEU A 10 -6.05 8.26 7.24
C LEU A 10 -5.17 7.47 8.21
N GLU A 11 -4.97 7.96 9.45
CA GLU A 11 -4.21 7.24 10.47
C GLU A 11 -4.81 5.87 10.77
N TYR A 12 -6.14 5.81 10.96
CA TYR A 12 -6.86 4.56 11.19
C TYR A 12 -6.68 3.57 10.02
N LEU A 13 -6.81 4.06 8.78
CA LEU A 13 -6.63 3.26 7.58
C LEU A 13 -5.20 2.73 7.48
N GLU A 14 -4.19 3.59 7.66
CA GLU A 14 -2.78 3.23 7.59
C GLU A 14 -2.39 2.19 8.65
N VAL A 15 -2.82 2.37 9.92
CA VAL A 15 -2.56 1.40 10.99
C VAL A 15 -3.16 0.03 10.66
N HIS A 16 -4.39 -0.01 10.15
CA HIS A 16 -5.03 -1.27 9.77
C HIS A 16 -4.37 -1.93 8.57
N LYS A 17 -4.05 -1.17 7.52
CA LYS A 17 -3.31 -1.69 6.36
C LYS A 17 -1.97 -2.28 6.80
N ALA A 18 -1.18 -1.52 7.58
CA ALA A 18 0.10 -1.98 8.08
C ALA A 18 -0.01 -3.29 8.86
N GLN A 19 -1.00 -3.40 9.75
CA GLN A 19 -1.23 -4.61 10.52
C GLN A 19 -1.66 -5.80 9.64
N ALA A 20 -2.53 -5.58 8.65
CA ALA A 20 -3.02 -6.62 7.75
C ALA A 20 -1.96 -7.12 6.76
N LEU A 21 -1.04 -6.25 6.36
CA LEU A 21 -0.03 -6.53 5.34
C LEU A 21 1.31 -7.00 5.92
N LYS A 22 1.55 -6.74 7.21
CA LYS A 22 2.82 -7.03 7.90
C LYS A 22 3.37 -8.43 7.61
N ASP A 23 2.51 -9.45 7.68
CA ASP A 23 2.89 -10.86 7.56
C ASP A 23 2.46 -11.48 6.22
N ARG A 24 2.04 -10.66 5.25
CA ARG A 24 1.54 -11.13 3.95
C ARG A 24 2.73 -11.41 3.01
N GLU A 25 2.90 -12.67 2.62
CA GLU A 25 4.09 -13.14 1.90
C GLU A 25 4.30 -12.45 0.54
N ASP A 26 3.25 -12.31 -0.27
CA ASP A 26 3.33 -11.63 -1.59
C ASP A 26 3.73 -10.15 -1.46
N TYR A 27 3.19 -9.45 -0.47
CA TYR A 27 3.53 -8.07 -0.14
C TYR A 27 4.99 -7.93 0.30
N GLN A 28 5.49 -8.85 1.14
CA GLN A 28 6.89 -8.87 1.56
C GLN A 28 7.84 -9.17 0.40
N ILE A 29 7.48 -10.11 -0.48
CA ILE A 29 8.28 -10.47 -1.66
C ILE A 29 8.42 -9.27 -2.60
N LEU A 30 7.34 -8.54 -2.89
CA LEU A 30 7.37 -7.36 -3.75
C LEU A 30 8.26 -6.25 -3.16
N ASN A 31 8.08 -5.94 -1.87
CA ASN A 31 8.93 -4.96 -1.18
C ASN A 31 10.42 -5.34 -1.21
N LYS A 32 10.72 -6.63 -1.04
CA LYS A 32 12.09 -7.14 -1.15
C LYS A 32 12.66 -6.95 -2.57
N LYS A 33 11.89 -7.29 -3.61
CA LYS A 33 12.32 -7.09 -5.01
C LYS A 33 12.61 -5.62 -5.33
N ILE A 34 11.76 -4.70 -4.87
CA ILE A 34 11.97 -3.25 -5.02
C ILE A 34 13.25 -2.83 -4.31
N SER A 35 13.45 -3.28 -3.06
CA SER A 35 14.61 -2.95 -2.25
C SER A 35 15.91 -3.47 -2.89
N GLU A 36 15.90 -4.68 -3.43
CA GLU A 36 17.04 -5.28 -4.14
C GLU A 36 17.40 -4.51 -5.42
N LEU A 37 16.40 -4.06 -6.20
CA LEU A 37 16.62 -3.22 -7.38
C LEU A 37 17.22 -1.86 -7.02
N LYS A 38 16.65 -1.18 -6.02
CA LYS A 38 17.15 0.13 -5.55
C LYS A 38 18.54 0.03 -4.93
N TYR A 39 18.88 -1.09 -4.29
CA TYR A 39 20.24 -1.34 -3.78
C TYR A 39 21.23 -1.61 -4.91
N LYS A 40 20.85 -2.41 -5.91
CA LYS A 40 21.69 -2.74 -7.05
C LYS A 40 21.96 -1.53 -7.95
N TYR A 41 20.99 -0.65 -8.10
CA TYR A 41 21.06 0.52 -8.98
C TYR A 41 20.82 1.81 -8.18
N PRO A 42 21.86 2.42 -7.57
CA PRO A 42 21.68 3.60 -6.71
C PRO A 42 21.08 4.80 -7.44
N ASN A 43 21.36 4.95 -8.74
CA ASN A 43 20.74 5.99 -9.58
C ASN A 43 19.21 5.82 -9.68
N VAL A 44 18.69 4.59 -9.66
CA VAL A 44 17.24 4.35 -9.64
C VAL A 44 16.64 4.90 -8.34
N ARG A 45 17.32 4.72 -7.21
CA ARG A 45 16.89 5.29 -5.92
C ARG A 45 16.92 6.81 -5.95
N THR A 46 18.04 7.41 -6.38
CA THR A 46 18.17 8.88 -6.49
C THR A 46 17.10 9.48 -7.40
N PHE A 47 16.84 8.86 -8.55
CA PHE A 47 15.81 9.33 -9.47
C PHE A 47 14.40 9.25 -8.86
N LEU A 48 14.03 8.12 -8.25
CA LEU A 48 12.66 7.90 -7.75
C LEU A 48 12.38 8.59 -6.40
N GLU A 49 13.32 8.55 -5.47
CA GLU A 49 13.11 9.00 -4.08
C GLU A 49 13.60 10.43 -3.84
N GLU A 50 14.78 10.76 -4.34
CA GLU A 50 15.38 12.09 -4.19
C GLU A 50 14.86 13.07 -5.26
N LYS A 51 14.19 12.54 -6.30
CA LYS A 51 13.59 13.29 -7.43
C LYS A 51 14.61 14.16 -8.15
N GLU A 52 15.85 13.69 -8.22
CA GLU A 52 16.92 14.39 -8.91
C GLU A 52 16.96 14.03 -10.39
N PRO A 53 17.09 15.02 -11.30
CA PRO A 53 17.21 14.77 -12.72
C PRO A 53 18.62 14.28 -13.05
N ILE A 54 18.79 12.97 -13.18
CA ILE A 54 20.07 12.32 -13.49
C ILE A 54 19.98 11.50 -14.78
N ASP A 55 21.13 11.31 -15.42
CA ASP A 55 21.24 10.41 -16.58
C ASP A 55 21.20 8.95 -16.13
N LEU A 56 20.30 8.18 -16.75
CA LEU A 56 20.09 6.76 -16.46
C LEU A 56 20.60 5.90 -17.61
N ARG A 57 21.39 4.89 -17.29
CA ARG A 57 21.76 3.86 -18.26
C ARG A 57 20.55 3.00 -18.64
N ASP A 58 20.63 2.31 -19.77
CA ASP A 58 19.55 1.43 -20.24
C ASP A 58 19.14 0.40 -19.19
N ASP A 59 20.10 -0.24 -18.51
CA ASP A 59 19.83 -1.22 -17.45
C ASP A 59 19.10 -0.61 -16.24
N GLU A 60 19.37 0.66 -15.94
CA GLU A 60 18.70 1.43 -14.87
C GLU A 60 17.29 1.86 -15.27
N GLN A 61 17.07 2.19 -16.54
CA GLN A 61 15.73 2.46 -17.07
C GLN A 61 14.84 1.22 -16.98
N TYR A 62 15.34 0.04 -17.37
CA TYR A 62 14.60 -1.21 -17.18
C TYR A 62 14.38 -1.54 -15.69
N ALA A 63 15.33 -1.22 -14.81
CA ALA A 63 15.15 -1.38 -13.38
C ALA A 63 14.05 -0.47 -12.82
N ILE A 64 13.93 0.77 -13.31
CA ILE A 64 12.82 1.68 -12.96
C ILE A 64 11.47 1.08 -13.38
N LEU A 65 11.35 0.60 -14.62
CA LEU A 65 10.10 -0.01 -15.09
C LEU A 65 9.67 -1.17 -14.18
N ASN A 66 10.60 -2.04 -13.80
CA ASN A 66 10.32 -3.13 -12.87
C ASN A 66 9.91 -2.63 -11.47
N VAL A 67 10.53 -1.57 -10.95
CA VAL A 67 10.12 -0.96 -9.67
C VAL A 67 8.69 -0.45 -9.76
N LEU A 68 8.34 0.28 -10.82
CA LEU A 68 7.00 0.83 -11.02
C LEU A 68 5.94 -0.27 -11.18
N ASP A 69 6.26 -1.36 -11.86
CA ASP A 69 5.38 -2.52 -11.99
C ASP A 69 5.11 -3.16 -10.61
N TYR A 70 6.16 -3.36 -9.81
CA TYR A 70 6.01 -3.91 -8.45
C TYR A 70 5.27 -2.95 -7.50
N GLU A 71 5.49 -1.64 -7.59
CA GLU A 71 4.75 -0.64 -6.82
C GLU A 71 3.26 -0.65 -7.20
N THR A 72 2.94 -0.80 -8.48
CA THR A 72 1.55 -0.96 -8.94
C THR A 72 0.89 -2.23 -8.38
N GLU A 73 1.63 -3.34 -8.30
CA GLU A 73 1.13 -4.57 -7.67
C GLU A 73 0.88 -4.39 -6.16
N LEU A 74 1.77 -3.67 -5.46
CA LEU A 74 1.59 -3.30 -4.05
C LEU A 74 0.33 -2.44 -3.87
N ASP A 75 0.13 -1.42 -4.70
CA ASP A 75 -1.06 -0.56 -4.66
C ASP A 75 -2.36 -1.36 -4.79
N VAL A 76 -2.40 -2.34 -5.69
CA VAL A 76 -3.56 -3.23 -5.86
C VAL A 76 -3.80 -4.08 -4.59
N ILE A 77 -2.74 -4.54 -3.94
CA ILE A 77 -2.84 -5.28 -2.67
C ILE A 77 -3.40 -4.39 -1.57
N GLU A 78 -2.85 -3.18 -1.40
CA GLU A 78 -3.31 -2.21 -0.40
C GLU A 78 -4.76 -1.78 -0.61
N LEU A 79 -5.15 -1.56 -1.86
CA LEU A 79 -6.52 -1.19 -2.23
C LEU A 79 -7.51 -2.30 -1.86
N LYS A 80 -7.15 -3.57 -2.09
CA LYS A 80 -8.00 -4.72 -1.69
C LYS A 80 -8.19 -4.79 -0.18
N GLU A 81 -7.13 -4.57 0.61
CA GLU A 81 -7.26 -4.55 2.08
C GLU A 81 -8.07 -3.35 2.56
N SER A 82 -7.88 -2.18 1.95
CA SER A 82 -8.67 -0.97 2.24
C SER A 82 -10.16 -1.20 1.97
N PHE A 83 -10.49 -1.86 0.85
CA PHE A 83 -11.87 -2.20 0.49
C PHE A 83 -12.51 -3.16 1.52
N LYS A 84 -11.77 -4.20 1.96
CA LYS A 84 -12.25 -5.12 3.02
C LYS A 84 -12.50 -4.38 4.33
N LEU A 85 -11.62 -3.47 4.71
CA LEU A 85 -11.79 -2.65 5.93
C LEU A 85 -13.04 -1.77 5.82
N GLY A 86 -13.23 -1.10 4.68
CA GLY A 86 -14.43 -0.30 4.42
C GLY A 86 -15.72 -1.12 4.54
N PHE A 87 -15.73 -2.34 4.01
CA PHE A 87 -16.88 -3.25 4.15
C PHE A 87 -17.14 -3.63 5.61
N LYS A 88 -16.09 -3.95 6.38
CA LYS A 88 -16.19 -4.23 7.81
C LYS A 88 -16.77 -3.04 8.59
N GLU A 89 -16.26 -1.84 8.36
CA GLU A 89 -16.74 -0.62 9.03
C GLU A 89 -18.20 -0.31 8.65
N ALA A 90 -18.59 -0.54 7.39
CA ALA A 90 -19.98 -0.39 6.95
C ALA A 90 -20.92 -1.38 7.68
N LEU A 91 -20.51 -2.64 7.86
CA LEU A 91 -21.29 -3.62 8.63
C LEU A 91 -21.45 -3.19 10.10
N ILE A 92 -20.38 -2.71 10.73
CA ILE A 92 -20.42 -2.20 12.10
C ILE A 92 -21.39 -1.01 12.20
N TYR A 93 -21.29 -0.07 11.27
CA TYR A 93 -22.19 1.08 11.20
C TYR A 93 -23.66 0.67 11.08
N LEU A 94 -23.99 -0.20 10.13
CA LEU A 94 -25.36 -0.70 9.94
C LEU A 94 -25.86 -1.48 11.17
N ASN A 95 -24.99 -2.24 11.85
CA ASN A 95 -25.33 -2.92 13.10
C ASN A 95 -25.69 -1.92 14.20
N ASN A 96 -24.86 -0.88 14.38
CA ASN A 96 -25.07 0.16 15.40
C ASN A 96 -26.37 0.93 15.18
N MET A 97 -26.78 1.10 13.92
CA MET A 97 -28.07 1.70 13.57
C MET A 97 -29.28 0.76 13.73
N GLY A 98 -29.08 -0.50 14.14
CA GLY A 98 -30.14 -1.51 14.19
C GLY A 98 -30.69 -1.88 12.81
N MET A 99 -29.93 -1.59 11.74
CA MET A 99 -30.34 -1.85 10.35
C MET A 99 -29.95 -3.24 9.85
N LEU A 100 -29.07 -3.94 10.59
CA LEU A 100 -28.80 -5.35 10.33
C LEU A 100 -29.75 -6.24 11.13
N LYS A 101 -30.63 -6.94 10.43
CA LYS A 101 -31.32 -8.12 10.96
C LYS A 101 -30.46 -9.33 10.67
N LEU A 102 -29.58 -9.67 11.61
CA LEU A 102 -28.90 -10.96 11.59
C LEU A 102 -29.94 -12.00 12.05
N ASN A 103 -30.43 -12.80 11.10
CA ASN A 103 -31.31 -13.93 11.38
C ASN A 103 -30.53 -15.05 12.07
#